data_AF-A0A848VSS5-F1
#
_entry.id   AF-A0A848VSS5-F1
#
_cell.length_a   1.000
_cell.length_b   1.000
_cell.length_c   1.000
_cell.angle_alpha   90.00
_cell.angle_beta   90.00
_cell.angle_gamma   90.00
#
_symmetry.space_group_name_H-M   'P 1'
#
loop_
_entity.id
_entity.type
_entity.pdbx_description
1 polymer ?
#
loop_
_entity_poly.entity_id
_entity_poly.type
_entity_poly.pdbx_seq_one_letter_code
_entity_poly.pdbx_strand_id
1 'polypeptide(L)'
;MKRLVAPLILAIAPLVADAQERPATRSIPIVEEDPITLDLSGRPAARSADLPRARWEYRRNGPLWSRVALSAVNTHGAALLKVVPKDIADWCPAYPDHDAETRAAFWVALMSTLARYESTWNPRAVGGGGRWFGLLQIYPPTAEFRDCRVQSGTALKNGPDNLNCAVRIMAITVPRDEAISLKDTRWRGVAADWGPIRNDWMRRDMQRYTKRQAFCRPLSEVRPKRRP
;
A
#
# COMPACT_ATOMS: atom_id res chain seq x y z
N MET A 1 -64.59 -4.51 -64.61
CA MET A 1 -63.53 -5.42 -65.10
C MET A 1 -63.43 -6.59 -64.12
N LYS A 2 -64.00 -7.75 -64.47
CA LYS A 2 -63.93 -8.99 -63.66
C LYS A 2 -62.86 -9.88 -64.28
N ARG A 3 -61.85 -10.30 -63.52
CA ARG A 3 -60.91 -11.35 -63.96
C ARG A 3 -61.04 -12.55 -63.04
N LEU A 4 -61.37 -13.67 -63.70
CA LEU A 4 -61.59 -14.99 -63.15
C LEU A 4 -60.28 -15.58 -62.58
N VAL A 5 -60.47 -16.36 -61.51
CA VAL A 5 -59.49 -17.23 -60.86
C VAL A 5 -59.34 -18.52 -61.66
N ALA A 6 -58.11 -18.98 -61.88
CA ALA A 6 -57.80 -20.32 -62.40
C ALA A 6 -57.03 -21.11 -61.32
N PRO A 7 -57.36 -22.38 -61.05
CA PRO A 7 -56.67 -23.18 -60.04
C PRO A 7 -55.42 -23.83 -60.62
N LEU A 8 -54.30 -23.69 -59.93
CA LEU A 8 -53.04 -24.36 -60.28
C LEU A 8 -52.96 -25.70 -59.54
N ILE A 9 -52.91 -26.78 -60.32
CA ILE A 9 -52.76 -28.16 -59.86
C ILE A 9 -51.32 -28.36 -59.37
N LEU A 10 -51.17 -28.86 -58.14
CA LEU A 10 -49.89 -29.14 -57.50
C LEU A 10 -49.37 -30.52 -57.95
N ALA A 11 -48.31 -30.56 -58.75
CA ALA A 11 -47.58 -31.79 -59.06
C ALA A 11 -46.47 -32.02 -58.02
N ILE A 12 -46.54 -33.14 -57.32
CA ILE A 12 -45.51 -33.56 -56.35
C ILE A 12 -44.49 -34.42 -57.10
N ALA A 13 -43.25 -33.93 -57.22
CA ALA A 13 -42.11 -34.72 -57.69
C ALA A 13 -41.40 -35.36 -56.49
N PRO A 14 -40.89 -36.61 -56.59
CA PRO A 14 -40.12 -37.22 -55.52
C PRO A 14 -38.72 -36.62 -55.49
N LEU A 15 -38.29 -36.19 -54.30
CA LEU A 15 -36.94 -35.71 -54.07
C LEU A 15 -36.01 -36.92 -53.91
N VAL A 16 -35.17 -37.17 -54.92
CA VAL A 16 -34.07 -38.14 -54.83
C VAL A 16 -32.94 -37.45 -54.06
N ALA A 17 -32.61 -37.96 -52.88
CA ALA A 17 -31.50 -37.47 -52.08
C ALA A 17 -30.18 -37.97 -52.67
N ASP A 18 -29.38 -37.05 -53.19
CA ASP A 18 -28.05 -37.33 -53.71
C ASP A 18 -27.10 -37.61 -52.53
N ALA A 19 -26.42 -38.75 -52.56
CA ALA A 19 -25.49 -39.14 -51.49
C ALA A 19 -24.18 -38.36 -51.65
N GLN A 20 -24.11 -37.20 -51.00
CA GLN A 20 -22.94 -36.34 -51.06
C GLN A 20 -21.76 -36.98 -50.32
N GLU A 21 -20.72 -37.33 -51.08
CA GLU A 21 -19.49 -37.95 -50.62
C GLU A 21 -18.78 -37.02 -49.61
N ARG A 22 -18.52 -37.52 -48.39
CA ARG A 22 -17.91 -36.72 -47.32
C ARG A 22 -16.45 -36.42 -47.65
N PRO A 23 -15.97 -35.16 -47.58
CA PRO A 23 -14.57 -34.85 -47.82
C PRO A 23 -13.68 -35.51 -46.76
N ALA A 24 -12.58 -36.11 -47.20
CA ALA A 24 -11.62 -36.80 -46.35
C ALA A 24 -11.02 -35.84 -45.30
N THR A 25 -10.88 -36.33 -44.06
CA THR A 25 -10.32 -35.61 -42.93
C THR A 25 -8.87 -35.20 -43.22
N ARG A 26 -8.61 -33.89 -43.29
CA ARG A 26 -7.24 -33.35 -43.38
C ARG A 26 -6.53 -33.59 -42.04
N SER A 27 -5.48 -34.40 -42.02
CA SER A 27 -4.60 -34.56 -40.87
C SER A 27 -3.73 -33.31 -40.71
N ILE A 28 -3.77 -32.70 -39.52
CA ILE A 28 -2.91 -31.57 -39.13
C ILE A 28 -1.57 -32.16 -38.68
N PRO A 29 -0.42 -31.66 -39.16
CA PRO A 29 0.87 -32.08 -38.64
C PRO A 29 0.99 -31.65 -37.17
N ILE A 30 1.32 -32.62 -36.30
CA ILE A 30 1.67 -32.33 -34.91
C ILE A 30 3.06 -31.67 -34.96
N VAL A 31 3.10 -30.39 -34.61
CA VAL A 31 4.36 -29.69 -34.38
C VAL A 31 4.81 -30.07 -32.97
N GLU A 32 5.97 -30.72 -32.84
CA GLU A 32 6.66 -30.83 -31.56
C GLU A 32 7.12 -29.42 -31.17
N GLU A 33 6.40 -28.78 -30.25
CA GLU A 33 6.81 -27.50 -29.68
C GLU A 33 7.93 -27.74 -28.67
N ASP A 34 9.12 -27.19 -28.95
CA ASP A 34 10.21 -27.15 -27.97
C ASP A 34 9.73 -26.44 -26.69
N PRO A 35 10.09 -26.96 -25.49
CA PRO A 35 9.67 -26.34 -24.24
C PRO A 35 10.26 -24.92 -24.13
N ILE A 36 9.39 -23.93 -23.94
CA ILE A 36 9.78 -22.54 -23.70
C ILE A 36 10.57 -22.48 -22.39
N THR A 37 11.89 -22.35 -22.46
CA THR A 37 12.74 -22.07 -21.30
C THR A 37 12.68 -20.57 -21.00
N LEU A 38 11.92 -20.17 -19.97
CA LEU A 38 11.98 -18.81 -19.46
C LEU A 38 13.32 -18.57 -18.75
N ASP A 39 14.16 -17.71 -19.33
CA ASP A 39 15.35 -17.19 -18.64
C ASP A 39 14.91 -16.27 -17.48
N LEU A 40 15.10 -16.74 -16.25
CA LEU A 40 14.75 -16.02 -15.03
C LEU A 40 15.90 -15.17 -14.49
N SER A 41 17.08 -15.20 -15.14
CA SER A 41 18.32 -14.56 -14.68
C SER A 41 18.23 -13.03 -14.59
N GLY A 42 17.28 -12.43 -15.31
CA GLY A 42 17.00 -10.99 -15.29
C GLY A 42 15.81 -10.55 -14.43
N ARG A 43 15.14 -11.47 -13.70
CA ARG A 43 14.01 -11.07 -12.86
C ARG A 43 14.50 -10.28 -11.64
N PRO A 44 13.86 -9.15 -11.30
CA PRO A 44 14.12 -8.47 -10.04
C PRO A 44 13.98 -9.46 -8.90
N ALA A 45 14.91 -9.42 -7.94
CA ALA A 45 14.84 -10.25 -6.74
C ALA A 45 13.42 -10.16 -6.13
N ALA A 46 12.86 -11.32 -5.79
CA ALA A 46 11.58 -11.38 -5.12
C ALA A 46 11.66 -10.52 -3.85
N ARG A 47 10.85 -9.48 -3.77
CA ARG A 47 10.78 -8.65 -2.56
C ARG A 47 10.31 -9.52 -1.41
N SER A 48 10.87 -9.33 -0.21
CA SER A 48 10.42 -10.06 0.97
C SER A 48 8.90 -9.95 1.06
N ALA A 49 8.23 -11.10 1.16
CA ALA A 49 6.78 -11.16 1.22
C ALA A 49 6.26 -10.68 2.58
N ASP A 50 7.16 -10.52 3.56
CA ASP A 50 6.80 -10.21 4.93
C ASP A 50 6.66 -8.70 5.13
N LEU A 51 5.45 -8.20 4.87
CA LEU A 51 5.13 -6.82 5.14
C LEU A 51 4.95 -6.61 6.64
N PRO A 52 5.50 -5.53 7.20
CA PRO A 52 5.29 -5.25 8.61
C PRO A 52 3.80 -5.05 8.88
N ARG A 53 3.34 -5.63 10.00
CA ARG A 53 1.99 -5.46 10.53
C ARG A 53 1.66 -3.97 10.68
N ALA A 54 0.73 -3.52 9.86
CA ALA A 54 0.29 -2.12 9.81
C ALA A 54 -1.20 -2.05 10.12
N ARG A 55 -1.63 -1.00 10.81
CA ARG A 55 -3.00 -0.88 11.31
C ARG A 55 -4.03 -0.75 10.17
N TRP A 56 -3.59 -0.47 8.96
CA TRP A 56 -4.42 -0.43 7.75
C TRP A 56 -4.43 -1.74 6.97
N GLU A 57 -3.79 -2.81 7.43
CA GLU A 57 -3.58 -4.05 6.65
C GLU A 57 -4.87 -4.68 6.12
N TYR A 58 -5.97 -4.54 6.87
CA TYR A 58 -7.30 -5.03 6.49
C TYR A 58 -7.98 -4.18 5.41
N ARG A 59 -7.42 -3.02 5.06
CA ARG A 59 -7.94 -2.18 3.98
C ARG A 59 -7.50 -2.77 2.64
N ARG A 60 -8.35 -2.64 1.61
CA ARG A 60 -8.04 -3.10 0.24
C ARG A 60 -6.67 -2.62 -0.27
N ASN A 61 -6.28 -1.39 0.05
CA ASN A 61 -5.00 -0.80 -0.36
C ASN A 61 -3.90 -0.91 0.71
N GLY A 62 -4.17 -1.55 1.85
CA GLY A 62 -3.24 -1.67 2.98
C GLY A 62 -1.88 -2.25 2.60
N PRO A 63 -1.82 -3.40 1.90
CA PRO A 63 -0.55 -3.98 1.45
C PRO A 63 0.24 -3.09 0.50
N LEU A 64 -0.44 -2.29 -0.33
CA LEU A 64 0.21 -1.30 -1.20
C LEU A 64 0.81 -0.16 -0.37
N TRP A 65 0.05 0.37 0.59
CA TRP A 65 0.51 1.44 1.48
C TRP A 65 1.71 1.01 2.32
N SER A 66 1.71 -0.21 2.86
CA SER A 66 2.87 -0.74 3.59
C SER A 66 4.11 -0.83 2.69
N ARG A 67 3.98 -1.34 1.46
CA ARG A 67 5.10 -1.40 0.50
C ARG A 67 5.65 -0.03 0.14
N VAL A 68 4.76 0.93 -0.13
CA VAL A 68 5.17 2.30 -0.48
C VAL A 68 5.84 2.99 0.71
N ALA A 69 5.26 2.88 1.90
CA ALA A 69 5.84 3.45 3.11
C ALA A 69 7.21 2.83 3.43
N LEU A 70 7.35 1.52 3.32
CA LEU A 70 8.61 0.81 3.52
C LEU A 70 9.67 1.27 2.50
N SER A 71 9.31 1.31 1.22
CA SER A 71 10.20 1.81 0.16
C SER A 71 10.62 3.26 0.39
N ALA A 72 9.69 4.13 0.79
CA ALA A 72 9.97 5.54 1.07
C ALA A 72 10.92 5.69 2.27
N VAL A 73 10.68 4.96 3.36
CA VAL A 73 11.54 4.99 4.55
C VAL A 73 12.95 4.48 4.23
N ASN A 74 13.08 3.42 3.42
CA ASN A 74 14.37 2.86 3.03
C ASN A 74 15.13 3.71 1.98
N THR A 75 14.48 4.70 1.36
CA THR A 75 15.10 5.55 0.33
C THR A 75 15.26 6.99 0.85
N HIS A 76 14.38 7.92 0.47
CA HIS A 76 14.46 9.31 0.90
C HIS A 76 14.17 9.52 2.40
N GLY A 77 13.67 8.49 3.09
CA GLY A 77 13.47 8.49 4.53
C GLY A 77 14.62 7.94 5.35
N ALA A 78 15.75 7.54 4.75
CA ALA A 78 16.80 6.77 5.42
C ALA A 78 17.39 7.42 6.69
N ALA A 79 17.28 8.75 6.83
CA ALA A 79 17.67 9.46 8.05
C ALA A 79 16.87 9.01 9.29
N LEU A 80 15.62 8.58 9.12
CA LEU A 80 14.77 8.03 10.20
C LEU A 80 15.38 6.76 10.83
N LEU A 81 16.08 5.98 10.03
CA LEU A 81 16.65 4.69 10.45
C LEU A 81 17.96 4.87 11.25
N LYS A 82 18.60 6.04 11.13
CA LYS A 82 19.87 6.36 11.78
C LYS A 82 19.69 6.97 13.17
N VAL A 83 18.51 7.48 13.49
CA VAL A 83 18.22 8.18 14.74
C VAL A 83 17.47 7.26 15.69
N VAL A 84 17.81 7.35 16.97
CA VAL A 84 17.07 6.75 18.07
C VAL A 84 16.35 7.89 18.80
N PRO A 85 15.03 8.08 18.62
CA PRO A 85 14.29 9.13 19.30
C PRO A 85 14.39 9.01 20.83
N LYS A 86 14.46 10.14 21.53
CA LYS A 86 14.57 10.19 23.00
C LYS A 86 13.40 9.52 23.71
N ASP A 87 12.22 9.59 23.12
CA ASP A 87 10.99 8.97 23.62
C ASP A 87 10.74 7.56 23.05
N ILE A 88 11.70 6.94 22.34
CA ILE A 88 11.47 5.66 21.65
C ILE A 88 11.03 4.53 22.59
N ALA A 89 11.45 4.53 23.85
CA ALA A 89 11.00 3.54 24.85
C ALA A 89 9.47 3.58 25.06
N ASP A 90 8.84 4.74 24.83
CA ASP A 90 7.39 4.89 24.90
C ASP A 90 6.66 4.46 23.63
N TRP A 91 7.38 4.07 22.58
CA TRP A 91 6.83 3.69 21.29
C TRP A 91 7.21 2.27 20.87
N CYS A 92 8.49 1.92 21.02
CA CYS A 92 9.10 0.69 20.55
C CYS A 92 10.40 0.39 21.34
N PRO A 93 10.31 -0.25 22.52
CA PRO A 93 11.47 -0.51 23.38
C PRO A 93 12.65 -1.22 22.71
N ALA A 94 12.39 -2.15 21.79
CA ALA A 94 13.42 -2.91 21.08
C ALA A 94 14.06 -2.17 19.88
N TYR A 95 13.56 -0.97 19.53
CA TYR A 95 14.04 -0.21 18.37
C TYR A 95 15.57 0.06 18.35
N PRO A 96 16.24 0.38 19.48
CA PRO A 96 17.68 0.61 19.49
C PRO A 96 18.48 -0.62 19.02
N ASP A 97 17.99 -1.83 19.31
CA ASP A 97 18.66 -3.11 19.02
C ASP A 97 18.43 -3.60 17.58
N HIS A 98 17.64 -2.86 16.80
CA HIS A 98 17.20 -3.27 15.48
C HIS A 98 18.07 -2.69 14.35
N ASP A 99 18.18 -3.47 13.27
CA ASP A 99 18.78 -3.04 12.02
C ASP A 99 17.86 -2.08 11.24
N ALA A 100 18.36 -1.57 10.11
CA ALA A 100 17.62 -0.60 9.28
C ALA A 100 16.27 -1.15 8.79
N GLU A 101 16.22 -2.42 8.38
CA GLU A 101 15.00 -3.05 7.87
C GLU A 101 13.92 -3.15 8.96
N THR A 102 14.31 -3.62 10.15
CA THR A 102 13.39 -3.76 11.29
C THR A 102 12.97 -2.40 11.84
N ARG A 103 13.86 -1.39 11.84
CA ARG A 103 13.50 0.00 12.17
C ARG A 103 12.49 0.59 11.18
N ALA A 104 12.57 0.23 9.90
CA ALA A 104 11.62 0.70 8.90
C ALA A 104 10.19 0.18 9.17
N ALA A 105 10.06 -1.05 9.67
CA ALA A 105 8.78 -1.62 10.09
C ALA A 105 8.06 -0.76 11.15
N PHE A 106 8.81 -0.22 12.11
CA PHE A 106 8.26 0.69 13.12
C PHE A 106 7.64 1.95 12.50
N TRP A 107 8.32 2.59 11.56
CA TRP A 107 7.82 3.81 10.91
C TRP A 107 6.56 3.55 10.09
N VAL A 108 6.48 2.40 9.39
CA VAL A 108 5.26 1.96 8.69
C VAL A 108 4.10 1.77 9.67
N ALA A 109 4.34 1.09 10.80
CA ALA A 109 3.34 0.90 11.84
C ALA A 109 2.88 2.24 12.43
N LEU A 110 3.79 3.15 12.77
CA LEU A 110 3.46 4.47 13.30
C LEU A 110 2.59 5.27 12.32
N MET A 111 3.00 5.40 11.05
CA MET A 111 2.22 6.07 10.00
C MET A 111 0.82 5.47 9.85
N SER A 112 0.69 4.15 9.96
CA SER A 112 -0.62 3.49 9.90
C SER A 112 -1.55 3.85 11.06
N THR A 113 -0.98 4.16 12.24
CA THR A 113 -1.76 4.65 13.38
C THR A 113 -2.12 6.13 13.24
N LEU A 114 -1.23 6.96 12.72
CA LEU A 114 -1.52 8.36 12.42
C LEU A 114 -2.66 8.47 11.40
N ALA A 115 -2.60 7.68 10.32
CA ALA A 115 -3.63 7.70 9.27
C ALA A 115 -5.03 7.33 9.79
N ARG A 116 -5.13 6.54 10.87
CA ARG A 116 -6.41 6.28 11.55
C ARG A 116 -7.01 7.58 12.07
N TYR A 117 -6.22 8.38 12.77
CA TYR A 117 -6.71 9.57 13.45
C TYR A 117 -6.78 10.79 12.53
N GLU A 118 -5.94 10.84 11.50
CA GLU A 118 -5.96 11.92 10.51
C GLU A 118 -7.09 11.77 9.49
N SER A 119 -7.38 10.55 9.04
CA SER A 119 -8.31 10.33 7.92
C SER A 119 -9.20 9.11 8.03
N THR A 120 -9.11 8.34 9.12
CA THR A 120 -9.72 7.00 9.21
C THR A 120 -9.29 6.12 8.02
N TRP A 121 -8.02 6.23 7.63
CA TRP A 121 -7.43 5.55 6.46
C TRP A 121 -8.11 5.88 5.12
N ASN A 122 -8.75 7.04 5.00
CA ASN A 122 -9.36 7.49 3.76
C ASN A 122 -8.37 8.35 2.95
N PRO A 123 -7.82 7.84 1.82
CA PRO A 123 -6.89 8.63 1.01
C PRO A 123 -7.55 9.83 0.33
N ARG A 124 -8.89 9.90 0.24
CA ARG A 124 -9.60 11.04 -0.36
C ARG A 124 -10.05 12.08 0.67
N ALA A 125 -9.71 11.89 1.95
CA ALA A 125 -10.11 12.80 3.02
C ALA A 125 -9.60 14.23 2.76
N VAL A 126 -10.46 15.20 3.06
CA VAL A 126 -10.13 16.62 3.05
C VAL A 126 -10.59 17.21 4.39
N GLY A 127 -9.65 17.72 5.18
CA GLY A 127 -9.90 18.24 6.53
C GLY A 127 -9.55 19.71 6.67
N GLY A 128 -9.80 20.25 7.88
CA GLY A 128 -9.48 21.63 8.25
C GLY A 128 -10.08 22.68 7.31
N GLY A 129 -11.34 22.50 6.90
CA GLY A 129 -12.05 23.43 6.02
C GLY A 129 -11.51 23.45 4.58
N GLY A 130 -11.03 22.32 4.06
CA GLY A 130 -10.52 22.24 2.68
C GLY A 130 -9.01 22.38 2.54
N ARG A 131 -8.26 22.38 3.65
CA ARG A 131 -6.82 22.72 3.66
C ARG A 131 -5.90 21.50 3.70
N TRP A 132 -6.31 20.42 4.36
CA TRP A 132 -5.45 19.26 4.59
C TRP A 132 -5.96 18.04 3.83
N PHE A 133 -5.05 17.26 3.24
CA PHE A 133 -5.42 16.26 2.24
C PHE A 133 -4.81 14.88 2.51
N GLY A 134 -5.61 13.86 2.22
CA GLY A 134 -5.18 12.47 2.13
C GLY A 134 -5.00 11.76 3.47
N LEU A 135 -4.27 10.64 3.41
CA LEU A 135 -4.13 9.68 4.52
C LEU A 135 -3.61 10.33 5.79
N LEU A 136 -2.59 11.18 5.65
CA LEU A 136 -1.90 11.85 6.74
C LEU A 136 -2.13 13.36 6.75
N GLN A 137 -3.25 13.80 6.14
CA GLN A 137 -3.72 15.19 6.18
C GLN A 137 -2.57 16.17 5.99
N ILE A 138 -2.03 16.26 4.77
CA ILE A 138 -0.88 17.12 4.43
C ILE A 138 -1.39 18.43 3.80
N TYR A 139 -0.79 19.54 4.21
CA TYR A 139 -1.09 20.88 3.70
C TYR A 139 -0.25 21.13 2.44
N PRO A 140 -0.83 21.57 1.32
CA PRO A 140 -0.10 21.72 0.06
C PRO A 140 1.14 22.64 0.16
N PRO A 141 1.10 23.81 0.83
CA PRO A 141 2.30 24.62 1.07
C PRO A 141 3.39 23.93 1.91
N THR A 142 3.02 23.01 2.82
CA THR A 142 4.02 22.18 3.51
C THR A 142 4.66 21.19 2.55
N ALA A 143 3.88 20.57 1.66
CA ALA A 143 4.39 19.66 0.64
C ALA A 143 5.34 20.38 -0.33
N GLU A 144 5.00 21.60 -0.74
CA GLU A 144 5.86 22.48 -1.54
C GLU A 144 7.14 22.84 -0.80
N PHE A 145 7.03 23.35 0.44
CA PHE A 145 8.19 23.73 1.26
C PHE A 145 9.15 22.58 1.53
N ARG A 146 8.65 21.33 1.58
CA ARG A 146 9.47 20.13 1.77
C ARG A 146 9.86 19.44 0.47
N ASP A 147 9.60 20.07 -0.67
CA ASP A 147 9.93 19.55 -2.01
C ASP A 147 9.38 18.12 -2.23
N CYS A 148 8.10 17.93 -1.87
CA CYS A 148 7.39 16.70 -2.17
C CYS A 148 7.07 16.63 -3.67
N ARG A 149 7.10 15.42 -4.24
CA ARG A 149 6.75 15.16 -5.65
C ARG A 149 5.37 15.69 -6.03
N VAL A 150 4.41 15.60 -5.10
CA VAL A 150 3.07 16.17 -5.27
C VAL A 150 2.88 17.33 -4.31
N GLN A 151 2.35 18.43 -4.82
CA GLN A 151 2.25 19.70 -4.09
C GLN A 151 0.83 20.29 -4.16
N SER A 152 -0.13 19.59 -4.77
CA SER A 152 -1.52 20.02 -4.86
C SER A 152 -2.43 19.16 -3.98
N GLY A 153 -3.52 19.75 -3.48
CA GLY A 153 -4.49 19.03 -2.65
C GLY A 153 -5.12 17.83 -3.38
N THR A 154 -5.40 17.96 -4.68
CA THR A 154 -5.91 16.85 -5.51
C THR A 154 -4.91 15.71 -5.61
N ALA A 155 -3.64 16.01 -5.87
CA ALA A 155 -2.60 14.99 -5.97
C ALA A 155 -2.31 14.33 -4.61
N LEU A 156 -2.40 15.08 -3.51
CA LEU A 156 -2.27 14.54 -2.15
C LEU A 156 -3.40 13.58 -1.74
N LYS A 157 -4.48 13.46 -2.52
CA LYS A 157 -5.50 12.41 -2.34
C LYS A 157 -5.05 11.04 -2.85
N ASN A 158 -3.91 10.96 -3.54
CA ASN A 158 -3.28 9.69 -3.87
C ASN A 158 -2.54 9.15 -2.63
N GLY A 159 -2.96 7.98 -2.13
CA GLY A 159 -2.40 7.39 -0.91
C GLY A 159 -0.88 7.19 -0.96
N PRO A 160 -0.33 6.50 -1.98
CA PRO A 160 1.11 6.42 -2.20
C PRO A 160 1.84 7.77 -2.20
N ASP A 161 1.34 8.77 -2.95
CA ASP A 161 1.99 10.08 -3.03
C ASP A 161 1.99 10.80 -1.66
N ASN A 162 0.88 10.70 -0.94
CA ASN A 162 0.72 11.24 0.41
C ASN A 162 1.72 10.62 1.39
N LEU A 163 1.87 9.29 1.38
CA LEU A 163 2.82 8.58 2.23
C LEU A 163 4.28 8.92 1.89
N ASN A 164 4.63 9.04 0.61
CA ASN A 164 5.96 9.48 0.19
C ASN A 164 6.30 10.87 0.77
N CYS A 165 5.35 11.81 0.70
CA CYS A 165 5.53 13.16 1.24
C CYS A 165 5.60 13.15 2.78
N ALA A 166 4.77 12.36 3.47
CA ALA A 166 4.82 12.23 4.91
C ALA A 166 6.18 11.71 5.40
N VAL A 167 6.74 10.70 4.73
CA VAL A 167 8.08 10.19 5.06
C VAL A 167 9.13 11.29 4.88
N ARG A 168 9.04 12.10 3.83
CA ARG A 168 9.97 13.23 3.60
C ARG A 168 9.90 14.28 4.71
N ILE A 169 8.69 14.62 5.17
CA ILE A 169 8.47 15.52 6.30
C ILE A 169 9.11 14.93 7.58
N MET A 170 8.80 13.68 7.91
CA MET A 170 9.34 13.00 9.10
C MET A 170 10.86 12.88 9.06
N ALA A 171 11.44 12.57 7.89
CA ALA A 171 12.88 12.43 7.69
C ALA A 171 13.66 13.72 7.92
N ILE A 172 12.97 14.86 7.99
CA ILE A 172 13.56 16.14 8.38
C ILE A 172 13.26 16.43 9.86
N THR A 173 12.00 16.29 10.30
CA THR A 173 11.61 16.74 11.65
C THR A 173 12.09 15.81 12.76
N VAL A 174 12.09 14.49 12.54
CA VAL A 174 12.53 13.50 13.53
C VAL A 174 14.04 13.60 13.76
N PRO A 175 14.93 13.61 12.75
CA PRO A 175 16.37 13.75 13.01
C PRO A 175 16.74 15.11 13.61
N ARG A 176 16.06 16.19 13.20
CA ARG A 176 16.28 17.52 13.77
C ARG A 176 15.93 17.58 15.26
N ASP A 177 14.85 16.92 15.67
CA ASP A 177 14.31 17.04 17.02
C ASP A 177 14.63 15.83 17.93
N GLU A 178 15.16 14.75 17.37
CA GLU A 178 15.42 13.45 18.02
C GLU A 178 14.22 12.94 18.82
N ALA A 179 13.02 13.07 18.27
CA ALA A 179 11.77 12.78 18.99
C ALA A 179 10.71 12.21 18.05
N ILE A 180 9.76 11.48 18.63
CA ILE A 180 8.48 11.16 18.00
C ILE A 180 7.43 12.16 18.47
N SER A 181 7.22 12.28 19.78
CA SER A 181 6.18 13.15 20.35
C SER A 181 6.59 13.76 21.69
N LEU A 182 7.63 14.59 21.66
CA LEU A 182 8.02 15.41 22.81
C LEU A 182 7.50 16.85 22.68
N LYS A 183 7.35 17.50 23.83
CA LYS A 183 7.04 18.92 23.94
C LYS A 183 8.00 19.59 24.90
N ASP A 184 8.70 20.60 24.42
CA ASP A 184 9.44 21.55 25.23
C ASP A 184 8.75 22.93 25.13
N THR A 185 9.41 23.94 24.58
CA THR A 185 8.77 25.19 24.15
C THR A 185 7.88 24.99 22.92
N ARG A 186 8.11 23.93 22.13
CA ARG A 186 7.29 23.55 20.98
C ARG A 186 7.13 22.04 20.88
N TRP A 187 6.23 21.60 20.01
CA TRP A 187 6.16 20.18 19.65
C TRP A 187 7.37 19.78 18.79
N ARG A 188 7.88 18.57 19.04
CA ARG A 188 9.13 18.03 18.52
C ARG A 188 8.88 16.73 17.77
N GLY A 189 9.61 16.51 16.68
CA GLY A 189 9.57 15.26 15.93
C GLY A 189 8.32 15.14 15.05
N VAL A 190 7.70 13.96 15.06
CA VAL A 190 6.41 13.71 14.40
C VAL A 190 5.33 14.66 14.95
N ALA A 191 5.34 14.95 16.25
CA ALA A 191 4.38 15.89 16.82
C ALA A 191 4.52 17.33 16.31
N ALA A 192 5.61 17.71 15.62
CA ALA A 192 5.74 19.03 15.02
C ALA A 192 4.71 19.26 13.89
N ASP A 193 4.38 18.22 13.13
CA ASP A 193 3.51 18.31 11.95
C ASP A 193 2.12 17.68 12.18
N TRP A 194 2.04 16.59 12.95
CA TRP A 194 0.77 15.86 13.14
C TRP A 194 0.09 16.21 14.47
N GLY A 195 -1.20 16.55 14.39
CA GLY A 195 -2.00 17.00 15.54
C GLY A 195 -2.46 15.88 16.49
N PRO A 196 -3.03 14.77 15.98
CA PRO A 196 -3.55 13.68 16.82
C PRO A 196 -2.56 13.10 17.80
N ILE A 197 -1.27 13.04 17.44
CA ILE A 197 -0.23 12.51 18.34
C ILE A 197 0.00 13.41 19.57
N ARG A 198 -0.44 14.67 19.53
CA ARG A 198 -0.40 15.60 20.66
C ARG A 198 -1.52 15.34 21.67
N ASN A 199 -2.63 14.74 21.23
CA ASN A 199 -3.74 14.39 22.10
C ASN A 199 -3.40 13.14 22.93
N ASP A 200 -3.58 13.21 24.25
CA ASP A 200 -3.13 12.16 25.18
C ASP A 200 -3.76 10.79 24.92
N TRP A 201 -5.07 10.72 24.70
CA TRP A 201 -5.74 9.43 24.54
C TRP A 201 -5.39 8.79 23.19
N MET A 202 -5.30 9.61 22.13
CA MET A 202 -4.91 9.17 20.80
C MET A 202 -3.45 8.72 20.80
N ARG A 203 -2.54 9.51 21.41
CA ARG A 203 -1.11 9.16 21.55
C ARG A 203 -0.94 7.84 22.27
N ARG A 204 -1.58 7.66 23.43
CA ARG A 204 -1.52 6.40 24.19
C ARG A 204 -2.04 5.22 23.39
N ASP A 205 -3.06 5.42 22.54
CA ASP A 205 -3.54 4.37 21.65
C ASP A 205 -2.52 4.00 20.55
N MET A 206 -1.87 5.01 19.94
CA MET A 206 -0.81 4.78 18.96
C MET A 206 0.38 4.05 19.60
N GLN A 207 0.84 4.48 20.77
CA GLN A 207 1.90 3.84 21.55
C GLN A 207 1.55 2.39 21.91
N ARG A 208 0.31 2.14 22.38
CA ARG A 208 -0.15 0.77 22.66
C ARG A 208 -0.14 -0.11 21.42
N TYR A 209 -0.48 0.44 20.25
CA TYR A 209 -0.44 -0.31 19.01
C TYR A 209 0.99 -0.64 18.58
N THR A 210 1.91 0.33 18.62
CA THR A 210 3.31 0.12 18.21
C THR A 210 4.05 -0.80 19.18
N LYS A 211 3.88 -0.63 20.50
CA LYS A 211 4.52 -1.51 21.50
C LYS A 211 4.12 -2.98 21.39
N ARG A 212 2.94 -3.29 20.84
CA ARG A 212 2.45 -4.67 20.65
C ARG A 212 3.04 -5.36 19.42
N GLN A 213 3.73 -4.63 18.55
CA GLN A 213 4.33 -5.23 17.36
C GLN A 213 5.50 -6.14 17.76
N ALA A 214 5.70 -7.23 17.02
CA ALA A 214 6.76 -8.20 17.31
C ALA A 214 8.16 -7.53 17.30
N PHE A 215 8.40 -6.64 16.35
CA PHE A 215 9.62 -5.83 16.23
C PHE A 215 9.73 -4.67 17.24
N CYS A 216 8.84 -4.59 18.24
CA CYS A 216 8.96 -3.64 19.34
C CYS A 216 9.10 -4.32 20.69
N ARG A 217 9.11 -5.66 20.69
CA ARG A 217 9.23 -6.48 21.88
C ARG A 217 10.63 -7.11 21.92
N PRO A 218 11.25 -7.23 23.10
CA PRO A 218 12.52 -7.94 23.23
C PRO A 218 12.43 -9.36 22.65
N LEU A 219 13.51 -9.84 22.02
CA LEU A 219 13.57 -11.19 21.43
C LEU A 219 13.24 -12.29 22.45
N SER A 220 13.58 -12.08 23.72
CA SER A 220 13.25 -12.98 24.83
C SER A 220 11.75 -13.21 25.01
N GLU A 221 10.90 -12.24 24.63
CA GLU A 221 9.45 -12.36 24.76
C GLU A 221 8.73 -12.88 23.50
N VAL A 222 9.40 -12.80 22.34
CA VAL A 222 8.81 -13.18 21.04
C VAL A 222 9.20 -14.61 20.66
N ARG A 223 10.35 -15.11 21.14
CA ARG A 223 10.83 -16.46 20.83
C ARG A 223 9.86 -17.52 21.39
N PRO A 224 9.36 -18.46 20.57
CA PRO A 224 8.56 -19.57 21.06
C PRO A 224 9.32 -20.40 22.10
N LYS A 225 8.68 -20.74 23.21
CA LYS A 225 9.23 -21.70 24.18
C LYS A 225 9.33 -23.07 23.50
N ARG A 226 10.46 -23.78 23.65
CA ARG A 226 10.55 -25.19 23.22
C ARG A 226 9.44 -25.98 23.92
N ARG A 227 8.65 -26.70 23.13
CA ARG A 227 7.63 -27.63 23.66
C ARG A 227 8.36 -28.74 24.44
N PRO A 228 7.84 -29.18 25.61
CA PRO A 228 8.38 -30.33 26.35
C PRO A 228 8.47 -31.58 25.48
#